data_AF-A0AAE0AIS4-F1
#
_entry.id   AF-A0AAE0AIS4-F1
#
_cell.length_a   1.000
_cell.length_b   1.000
_cell.length_c   1.000
_cell.angle_alpha   90.00
_cell.angle_beta   90.00
_cell.angle_gamma   90.00
#
_symmetry.space_group_name_H-M   'P 1'
#
loop_
_entity.id
_entity.type
_entity.pdbx_description
1 polymer ?
#
loop_
_entity_poly.entity_id
_entity_poly.type
_entity_poly.pdbx_seq_one_letter_code
_entity_poly.pdbx_strand_id
1 'polypeptide(L)'
;MKQEGCRKDVEHAFEVLQSRFAIVARLARFWHKHVLHDIMTACIIMHIMITEDEHDIDATIEDHMEAPTSEVEMVVDENTRFQEFIARHNKIKDIEDHIALRNALIDHL
;
A
#
# COMPACT_ATOMS: atom_id res chain seq x y z
N MET A 1 0.82 -31.37 5.03
CA MET A 1 -0.30 -30.83 4.22
C MET A 1 -1.02 -29.64 4.86
N LYS A 2 -1.19 -29.53 6.19
CA LYS A 2 -1.92 -28.39 6.80
C LYS A 2 -1.21 -27.03 6.72
N GLN A 3 0.12 -27.03 6.80
CA GLN A 3 0.91 -25.78 6.83
C GLN A 3 0.90 -25.05 5.47
N GLU A 4 0.82 -25.81 4.37
CA GLU A 4 0.77 -25.28 3.01
C GLU A 4 -0.58 -24.60 2.71
N GLY A 5 -1.69 -25.17 3.19
CA GLY A 5 -3.02 -24.57 3.06
C GLY A 5 -3.11 -23.24 3.81
N CYS A 6 -2.68 -23.23 5.07
CA CYS A 6 -2.67 -22.00 5.87
C CYS A 6 -1.80 -20.89 5.25
N ARG A 7 -0.66 -21.26 4.65
CA ARG A 7 0.19 -20.30 3.93
C ARG A 7 -0.55 -19.70 2.73
N LYS A 8 -1.22 -20.52 1.93
CA LYS A 8 -1.99 -20.07 0.78
C LYS A 8 -3.13 -19.12 1.16
N ASP A 9 -3.84 -19.41 2.25
CA ASP A 9 -4.91 -18.54 2.73
C ASP A 9 -4.37 -17.15 3.14
N VAL A 10 -3.21 -17.12 3.78
CA VAL A 10 -2.52 -15.87 4.16
C VAL A 10 -2.02 -15.12 2.94
N GLU A 11 -1.43 -15.81 1.96
CA GLU A 11 -0.96 -15.21 0.71
C GLU A 11 -2.13 -14.61 -0.09
N HIS A 12 -3.25 -15.32 -0.19
CA HIS A 12 -4.44 -14.85 -0.89
C HIS A 12 -5.08 -13.63 -0.19
N ALA A 13 -5.24 -13.67 1.14
CA ALA A 13 -5.74 -12.52 1.89
C ALA A 13 -4.82 -11.29 1.74
N PHE A 14 -3.50 -11.51 1.69
CA PHE A 14 -2.54 -10.44 1.49
C PHE A 14 -2.62 -9.82 0.08
N GLU A 15 -2.83 -10.64 -0.95
CA GLU A 15 -3.01 -10.19 -2.33
C GLU A 15 -4.29 -9.35 -2.49
N VAL A 16 -5.40 -9.76 -1.88
CA VAL A 16 -6.64 -8.97 -1.83
C VAL A 16 -6.43 -7.62 -1.15
N LEU A 17 -5.67 -7.58 -0.05
CA LEU A 17 -5.35 -6.33 0.62
C LEU A 17 -4.42 -5.44 -0.22
N GLN A 18 -3.48 -6.00 -0.99
CA GLN A 18 -2.61 -5.25 -1.89
C GLN A 18 -3.36 -4.62 -3.07
N SER A 19 -4.34 -5.34 -3.65
CA SER A 19 -5.13 -4.83 -4.78
C SER A 19 -6.03 -3.67 -4.36
N ARG A 20 -6.60 -3.72 -3.15
CA ARG A 20 -7.44 -2.65 -2.59
C ARG A 20 -6.62 -1.50 -1.97
N PHE A 21 -5.49 -1.79 -1.34
CA PHE A 21 -4.69 -0.80 -0.61
C PHE A 21 -3.25 -0.75 -1.12
N ALA A 22 -2.97 0.20 -2.04
CA ALA A 22 -1.64 0.40 -2.61
C ALA A 22 -0.52 0.66 -1.57
N ILE A 23 -0.88 1.09 -0.35
CA ILE A 23 0.05 1.26 0.77
C ILE A 23 0.66 -0.07 1.25
N VAL A 24 -0.11 -1.17 1.18
CA VAL A 24 0.31 -2.53 1.56
C VAL A 24 1.32 -3.07 0.54
N ALA A 25 1.15 -2.74 -0.75
CA ALA A 25 2.04 -3.21 -1.82
C ALA A 25 3.38 -2.45 -1.88
N ARG A 26 3.37 -1.13 -1.73
CA ARG A 26 4.53 -0.29 -2.10
C ARG A 26 5.41 0.18 -0.95
N LEU A 27 4.87 0.28 0.27
CA LEU A 27 5.56 0.96 1.36
C LEU A 27 5.94 0.03 2.52
N ALA A 28 5.28 -1.12 2.68
CA ALA A 28 5.45 -2.05 3.81
C ALA A 28 6.90 -2.44 4.16
N ARG A 29 7.81 -2.47 3.17
CA ARG A 29 9.22 -2.87 3.34
C ARG A 29 10.06 -1.97 4.26
N PHE A 30 9.62 -0.73 4.54
CA PHE A 30 10.37 0.23 5.40
C PHE A 30 9.75 0.45 6.77
N TRP A 31 8.61 -0.19 7.04
CA TRP A 31 7.86 0.09 8.25
C TRP A 31 8.40 -0.79 9.36
N HIS A 32 8.66 -0.18 10.52
CA HIS A 32 8.91 -0.99 11.71
C HIS A 32 7.73 -1.92 11.94
N LYS A 33 7.99 -3.12 12.47
CA LYS A 33 6.98 -4.16 12.65
C LYS A 33 5.69 -3.68 13.34
N HIS A 34 5.81 -2.76 14.30
CA HIS A 34 4.65 -2.17 14.98
C HIS A 34 3.80 -1.31 14.04
N VAL A 35 4.43 -0.47 13.22
CA VAL A 35 3.71 0.37 12.27
C VAL A 35 3.10 -0.45 11.13
N LEU A 36 3.78 -1.52 10.71
CA LEU A 36 3.21 -2.45 9.72
C LEU A 36 1.99 -3.18 10.29
N HIS A 37 2.06 -3.59 11.55
CA HIS A 37 0.92 -4.17 12.27
C HIS A 37 -0.27 -3.19 12.28
N ASP A 38 -0.03 -1.93 12.65
CA ASP A 38 -1.09 -0.91 12.71
C ASP A 38 -1.71 -0.63 11.34
N ILE A 39 -0.90 -0.57 10.26
CA ILE A 39 -1.43 -0.47 8.89
C ILE A 39 -2.30 -1.68 8.56
N MET A 40 -1.81 -2.90 8.80
CA MET A 40 -2.53 -4.11 8.45
C MET A 40 -3.85 -4.19 9.21
N THR A 41 -3.86 -3.85 10.50
CA THR A 41 -5.09 -3.78 11.30
C THR A 41 -6.06 -2.75 10.74
N ALA A 42 -5.60 -1.55 10.38
CA ALA A 42 -6.45 -0.53 9.77
C ALA A 42 -7.02 -1.00 8.41
N CYS A 43 -6.21 -1.60 7.55
CA CYS A 43 -6.64 -2.14 6.25
C CYS A 43 -7.68 -3.26 6.40
N ILE A 44 -7.53 -4.14 7.39
CA ILE A 44 -8.51 -5.20 7.69
C ILE A 44 -9.84 -4.59 8.15
N ILE A 45 -9.81 -3.64 9.09
CA ILE A 45 -11.02 -2.97 9.58
C ILE A 45 -11.71 -2.23 8.43
N MET A 46 -10.96 -1.46 7.63
CA MET A 46 -11.52 -0.76 6.47
C MET A 46 -12.08 -1.72 5.42
N HIS A 47 -11.42 -2.86 5.19
CA HIS A 47 -11.94 -3.87 4.28
C HIS A 47 -13.27 -4.44 4.78
N ILE A 48 -13.34 -4.81 6.05
CA ILE A 48 -14.57 -5.30 6.69
C ILE A 48 -15.65 -4.23 6.60
N MET A 49 -15.36 -2.97 6.95
CA MET A 49 -16.35 -1.88 6.89
C MET A 49 -16.86 -1.62 5.47
N ILE A 50 -15.97 -1.61 4.47
CA ILE A 50 -16.37 -1.41 3.06
C ILE A 50 -17.21 -2.60 2.59
N THR A 51 -16.81 -3.83 2.93
CA THR A 51 -17.56 -5.03 2.54
C THR A 51 -18.89 -5.17 3.27
N GLU A 52 -18.98 -4.77 4.54
CA GLU A 52 -20.23 -4.72 5.31
C GLU A 52 -21.16 -3.62 4.78
N ASP A 53 -20.63 -2.44 4.43
CA ASP A 53 -21.38 -1.35 3.77
C ASP A 53 -21.87 -1.73 2.36
N GLU A 54 -21.06 -2.48 1.61
CA GLU A 54 -21.44 -3.09 0.32
C GLU A 54 -22.47 -4.22 0.50
N HIS A 55 -22.49 -4.92 1.64
CA HIS A 55 -23.42 -6.03 1.90
C HIS A 55 -24.80 -5.57 2.40
N ASP A 56 -24.92 -4.36 2.95
CA ASP A 56 -26.23 -3.78 3.31
C ASP A 56 -27.04 -3.35 2.07
N ILE A 57 -26.42 -3.32 0.88
CA ILE A 57 -27.04 -3.01 -0.41
C ILE A 57 -27.24 -4.21 -1.34
N ASP A 58 -26.62 -5.37 -1.11
CA ASP A 58 -26.83 -6.55 -1.95
C ASP A 58 -26.80 -7.87 -1.17
N ALA A 59 -27.99 -8.39 -0.89
CA ALA A 59 -28.18 -9.76 -0.46
C ALA A 59 -28.08 -10.71 -1.68
N THR A 60 -26.91 -10.83 -2.29
CA THR A 60 -26.60 -11.93 -3.20
C THR A 60 -25.14 -12.31 -3.09
N ILE A 61 -24.87 -13.38 -2.33
CA ILE A 61 -23.63 -14.15 -2.46
C ILE A 61 -23.69 -14.81 -3.84
N GLU A 62 -23.29 -14.10 -4.89
CA GLU A 62 -23.05 -14.69 -6.20
C GLU A 62 -21.55 -14.84 -6.40
N ASP A 63 -21.14 -16.10 -6.25
CA ASP A 63 -20.01 -16.78 -6.86
C ASP A 63 -19.01 -15.91 -7.65
N HIS A 64 -17.76 -15.88 -7.15
CA HIS A 64 -16.53 -15.78 -7.93
C HIS A 64 -16.62 -15.07 -9.29
N MET A 65 -16.44 -13.75 -9.30
CA MET A 65 -15.72 -13.14 -10.42
C MET A 65 -14.29 -12.89 -9.97
N GLU A 66 -13.39 -13.81 -10.35
CA GLU A 66 -11.99 -13.48 -10.54
C GLU A 66 -11.93 -12.13 -11.24
N ALA A 67 -11.54 -11.08 -10.50
CA ALA A 67 -11.12 -9.86 -11.13
C ALA A 67 -10.02 -10.26 -12.11
N PRO A 68 -10.11 -9.86 -13.39
CA PRO A 68 -9.14 -10.29 -14.39
C PRO A 68 -7.76 -10.03 -13.81
N THR A 69 -6.97 -11.10 -13.69
CA THR A 69 -5.58 -11.01 -13.32
C THR A 69 -4.99 -9.99 -14.26
N SER A 70 -4.73 -8.80 -13.72
CA SER A 70 -4.09 -7.78 -14.50
C SER A 70 -2.69 -8.34 -14.71
N GLU A 71 -2.47 -8.94 -15.88
CA GLU A 71 -1.15 -9.19 -16.44
C GLU A 71 -0.49 -7.83 -16.68
N VAL A 72 -0.26 -7.09 -15.60
CA VAL A 72 0.74 -6.04 -15.60
C VAL A 72 2.04 -6.81 -15.54
N GLU A 73 2.55 -7.17 -16.71
CA GLU A 73 3.98 -7.32 -16.89
C GLU A 73 4.62 -6.01 -16.39
N MET A 74 4.98 -5.99 -15.11
CA MET A 74 5.78 -4.93 -14.54
C MET A 74 7.23 -5.15 -14.99
N VAL A 75 7.48 -5.00 -16.28
CA VAL A 75 8.83 -4.77 -16.83
C VAL A 75 9.17 -3.30 -16.64
N VAL A 76 9.10 -2.86 -15.40
CA VAL A 76 9.74 -1.64 -14.92
C VAL A 76 10.50 -2.10 -13.71
N ASP A 77 11.82 -1.94 -13.72
CA ASP A 77 12.68 -2.30 -12.59
C ASP A 77 12.12 -1.63 -11.33
N GLU A 78 11.35 -2.39 -10.55
CA GLU A 78 10.63 -1.88 -9.38
C GLU A 78 11.61 -1.24 -8.41
N ASN A 79 12.83 -1.76 -8.38
CA ASN A 79 13.95 -1.21 -7.64
C ASN A 79 14.30 0.22 -8.09
N THR A 80 14.47 0.51 -9.38
CA THR A 80 14.71 1.88 -9.88
C THR A 80 13.59 2.84 -9.52
N ARG A 81 12.33 2.48 -9.80
CA ARG A 81 11.17 3.34 -9.47
C ARG A 81 11.08 3.63 -7.98
N PHE A 82 11.46 2.66 -7.18
CA PHE A 82 11.49 2.77 -5.73
C PHE A 82 12.67 3.62 -5.22
N GLN A 83 13.87 3.48 -5.79
CA GLN A 83 15.00 4.36 -5.47
C GLN A 83 14.66 5.82 -5.77
N GLU A 84 13.98 6.09 -6.89
CA GLU A 84 13.49 7.44 -7.22
C GLU A 84 12.48 7.96 -6.19
N PHE A 85 11.60 7.12 -5.68
CA PHE A 85 10.64 7.49 -4.63
C PHE A 85 11.36 7.87 -3.33
N ILE A 86 12.33 7.07 -2.88
CA ILE A 86 13.14 7.36 -1.69
C ILE A 86 13.92 8.65 -1.87
N ALA A 87 14.55 8.85 -3.04
CA ALA A 87 15.29 10.07 -3.33
C ALA A 87 14.39 11.32 -3.25
N ARG A 88 13.18 11.27 -3.84
CA ARG A 88 12.21 12.38 -3.76
C ARG A 88 11.75 12.63 -2.33
N HIS A 89 11.43 11.58 -1.58
CA HIS A 89 10.96 11.71 -0.21
C HIS A 89 12.04 12.26 0.73
N ASN A 90 13.30 11.85 0.55
CA ASN A 90 14.43 12.40 1.31
C ASN A 90 14.67 13.86 0.96
N LYS A 91 14.54 14.26 -0.31
CA LYS A 91 14.66 15.65 -0.73
C LYS A 91 13.60 16.56 -0.09
N ILE A 92 12.37 16.08 0.08
CA ILE A 92 11.31 16.85 0.75
C ILE A 92 11.61 17.04 2.25
N LYS A 93 12.30 16.08 2.86
CA LYS A 93 12.74 16.14 4.27
C LYS A 93 14.12 16.77 4.43
N ASP A 94 14.76 17.16 3.33
CA ASP A 94 16.09 17.73 3.36
C ASP A 94 16.02 19.13 3.98
N ILE A 95 16.69 19.26 5.12
CA ILE A 95 16.63 20.46 5.94
C ILE A 95 17.42 21.61 5.31
N GLU A 96 18.44 21.31 4.50
CA GLU A 96 19.23 22.32 3.80
C GLU A 96 18.41 22.93 2.67
N ASP A 97 17.72 22.11 1.86
CA ASP A 97 16.79 22.58 0.82
C ASP A 97 15.65 23.41 1.43
N HIS A 98 15.13 22.98 2.59
CA HIS A 98 14.11 23.73 3.33
C HIS A 98 14.61 25.10 3.82
N ILE A 99 15.82 25.16 4.39
CA ILE A 99 16.45 26.40 4.86
C ILE A 99 16.79 27.32 3.69
N ALA A 100 17.30 26.78 2.58
CA ALA A 100 17.63 27.52 1.38
C ALA A 100 16.37 28.17 0.77
N LEU A 101 15.27 27.41 0.66
CA LEU A 101 13.99 27.94 0.19
C LEU A 101 13.44 29.02 1.13
N ARG A 102 13.50 28.81 2.44
CA ARG A 102 13.09 29.81 3.43
C ARG A 102 13.88 31.10 3.32
N ASN A 103 15.21 31.02 3.20
CA ASN A 103 16.07 32.19 3.09
C ASN A 103 15.84 32.92 1.76
N ALA A 104 15.68 32.20 0.65
CA ALA A 104 15.33 32.80 -0.63
C ALA A 104 14.01 33.56 -0.57
N LEU A 105 13.00 33.04 0.13
CA LEU A 105 11.71 33.72 0.32
C LEU A 105 11.82 34.96 1.23
N ILE A 106 12.72 34.95 2.20
CA ILE A 106 13.02 36.10 3.06
C ILE A 106 13.74 37.20 2.28
N ASP A 107 14.69 36.85 1.40
CA ASP A 107 15.47 37.82 0.61
C ASP A 107 14.65 38.50 -0.50
N HIS A 108 13.48 37.95 -0.85
CA HIS A 108 12.56 38.52 -1.85
C HIS A 108 11.41 39.35 -1.24
N LEU A 109 11.47 39.63 0.07
CA LEU A 109 10.62 40.60 0.79
C LEU A 109 11.34 41.95 0.94
#